data_AF-A0A8J8BTK8-F1
#
_entry.id   AF-A0A8J8BTK8-F1
#
_cell.length_a   1.000
_cell.length_b   1.000
_cell.length_c   1.000
_cell.angle_alpha   90.00
_cell.angle_beta   90.00
_cell.angle_gamma   90.00
#
_symmetry.space_group_name_H-M   'P 1'
#
loop_
_entity.id
_entity.type
_entity.pdbx_description
1 polymer ?
#
loop_
_entity_poly.entity_id
_entity_poly.type
_entity_poly.pdbx_seq_one_letter_code
_entity_poly.pdbx_strand_id
1 'polypeptide(L)' 'MHKATCSDCGQECEVPFKPTEGRPVYCQDCYRKRRPPRRY' A
#
# COMPACT_ATOMS: atom_id res chain seq x y z
N MET A 1 12.23 6.17 5.10
CA MET A 1 11.04 5.36 5.41
C MET A 1 9.98 6.31 5.95
N HIS A 2 8.89 6.52 5.23
CA HIS A 2 7.76 7.33 5.70
C HIS A 2 6.72 6.41 6.31
N LYS A 3 6.29 6.72 7.54
CA LYS A 3 5.17 6.02 8.16
C LYS A 3 3.88 6.42 7.44
N ALA A 4 3.15 5.42 6.96
CA ALA A 4 1.87 5.61 6.31
C ALA A 4 0.88 4.55 6.78
N THR A 5 -0.40 4.88 6.77
CA THR A 5 -1.45 3.94 7.13
C THR A 5 -2.01 3.30 5.88
N CYS A 6 -2.05 1.98 5.86
CA CYS A 6 -2.67 1.17 4.82
C CYS A 6 -4.16 1.52 4.70
N SER A 7 -4.61 2.06 3.56
CA SER A 7 -6.03 2.40 3.33
C SER A 7 -6.94 1.19 3.19
N ASP A 8 -6.37 0.00 2.98
CA ASP A 8 -7.10 -1.25 2.77
C ASP A 8 -7.25 -2.07 4.07
N CYS A 9 -6.22 -2.00 4.93
CA CYS A 9 -6.08 -2.84 6.11
C CYS A 9 -5.94 -2.06 7.43
N GLY A 10 -5.75 -0.74 7.38
CA GLY A 10 -5.61 0.12 8.56
C GLY A 10 -4.28 0.01 9.30
N GLN A 11 -3.36 -0.86 8.87
CA GLN A 11 -2.07 -1.05 9.53
C GLN A 11 -1.06 0.05 9.20
N GLU A 12 -0.21 0.39 10.16
CA GLU A 12 0.93 1.27 9.96
C GLU A 12 2.05 0.53 9.21
N CYS A 13 2.50 1.09 8.10
CA CYS A 13 3.59 0.53 7.30
C CYS A 13 4.62 1.61 6.93
N GLU A 14 5.83 1.15 6.67
CA GLU A 14 6.92 2.01 6.22
C GLU A 14 7.02 1.97 4.70
N VAL A 15 6.76 3.10 4.07
CA VAL A 15 6.79 3.23 2.61
C VAL A 15 7.97 4.10 2.17
N PRO A 16 8.61 3.79 1.03
CA PRO A 16 9.72 4.57 0.50
C PRO A 16 9.26 5.85 -0.22
N PHE A 17 7.95 6.06 -0.38
CA PHE A 17 7.35 7.23 -1.02
C PHE A 17 6.63 8.12 0.01
N LYS A 18 6.55 9.43 -0.24
CA LYS A 18 5.77 10.33 0.62
C LYS A 18 4.27 10.02 0.46
N PRO A 19 3.55 9.68 1.54
CA PRO A 19 2.09 9.57 1.50
C PRO A 19 1.52 10.92 1.04
N THR A 20 0.77 10.91 -0.06
CA THR A 20 0.17 12.12 -0.65
C THR A 20 -1.31 12.13 -0.28
N GLU A 21 -1.81 13.26 0.22
CA GLU A 21 -3.24 13.44 0.51
C GLU A 21 -4.03 13.32 -0.81
N GLY A 22 -4.71 12.19 -1.01
CA GLY A 22 -5.45 11.86 -2.23
C GLY A 22 -5.02 10.55 -2.92
N ARG A 23 -3.87 9.96 -2.57
CA ARG A 23 -3.47 8.62 -3.04
C ARG A 23 -3.51 7.61 -1.89
N PRO A 24 -4.30 6.51 -2.01
CA PRO A 24 -4.36 5.49 -0.99
C PRO A 24 -3.02 4.76 -0.89
N VAL A 25 -2.52 4.60 0.33
CA VAL A 25 -1.29 3.87 0.61
C VAL A 25 -1.64 2.42 0.92
N TYR A 26 -0.87 1.50 0.37
CA TYR A 26 -1.06 0.07 0.59
C TYR A 26 0.21 -0.52 1.19
N CYS A 27 0.05 -1.39 2.20
CA CYS A 27 1.15 -2.23 2.67
C CYS A 27 1.55 -3.23 1.58
N GLN A 28 2.71 -3.86 1.73
CA GLN A 28 3.21 -4.86 0.79
C GLN A 28 2.19 -6.00 0.58
N ASP A 29 1.52 -6.44 1.65
CA ASP A 29 0.51 -7.50 1.57
C ASP A 29 -0.72 -7.11 0.76
N CYS A 30 -1.31 -5.94 1.03
CA CYS A 30 -2.47 -5.45 0.27
C CYS A 30 -2.10 -5.16 -1.19
N TYR A 31 -0.89 -4.64 -1.44
CA TYR A 31 -0.40 -4.43 -2.79
C TYR A 31 -0.19 -5.76 -3.54
N ARG A 32 0.34 -6.79 -2.88
CA ARG A 32 0.48 -8.14 -3.45
C ARG A 32 -0.88 -8.78 -3.73
N LYS A 33 -1.86 -8.64 -2.83
CA LYS A 33 -3.23 -9.14 -3.01
C LYS A 33 -3.97 -8.45 -4.16
N ARG A 34 -3.76 -7.15 -4.36
CA ARG A 34 -4.36 -6.38 -5.46
C ARG A 34 -3.72 -6.65 -6.82
N ARG A 35 -2.54 -7.29 -6.87
CA ARG A 35 -1.89 -7.59 -8.14
C ARG A 35 -2.74 -8.63 -8.87
N PRO A 36 -3.37 -8.30 -10.01
CA PRO A 36 -4.16 -9.28 -10.75
C PRO A 36 -3.24 -10.46 -11.08
N PRO A 37 -3.72 -11.71 -10.96
CA PRO A 37 -2.95 -12.85 -11.42
C PRO A 37 -2.58 -12.57 -12.87
N ARG A 38 -1.29 -12.64 -13.18
CA ARG A 38 -0.83 -12.52 -14.57
C ARG A 38 -1.53 -13.64 -15.33
N ARG A 39 -2.59 -13.29 -16.06
CA ARG A 39 -3.27 -14.21 -16.96
C ARG A 39 -2.24 -14.55 -18.03
N TYR A 40 -1.86 -15.82 -18.03
CA TYR A 40 -1.07 -16.45 -19.08
C TYR A 40 -1.93 -16.59 -20.33
#